data_AF-A0AAD7NJJ2-F1
#
_entry.id   AF-A0AAD7NJJ2-F1
#
_cell.length_a   1.000
_cell.length_b   1.000
_cell.length_c   1.000
_cell.angle_alpha   90.00
_cell.angle_beta   90.00
_cell.angle_gamma   90.00
#
_symmetry.space_group_name_H-M   'P 1'
#
loop_
_entity.id
_entity.type
_entity.pdbx_description
1 polymer ?
#
loop_
_entity_poly.entity_id
_entity_poly.type
_entity_poly.pdbx_seq_one_letter_code
_entity_poly.pdbx_strand_id
1 'polypeptide(L)'
;MASSFQLYSTPHPSTQYSATFFGTLSFRTASGIQYPRIHPPKSLYAWTYSKEVPTEGVQTVEAGDFVPHLDDLSPIIKGMESAFGNGARSVAATFTAAGRTQYRLYSFSKTLDRFLSQCIHAKIFGFHVTDFPLWKLGCLLGEELLHEGALNALTELLFFSTAAVSHDVDPTTIILPTSVLRDARYLYAQSPRLLSSNLDDLHTRLRSTRIHRLYALDCISNHYSSYRDNTPSKVLDHADSLNASDGTQVLPVLQWILSGTGRSIPGAVGSAGTAQQSAGSGSCGIAALNFIQSPERCKMDWSDQPPVSASSSARPSAVPSHCRRSRFDSELKDWVVPVPAGIDGMDTELAPDEPFGSFAPAIPN
;
A
#
# COMPACT_ATOMS: atom_id res chain seq x y z
N MET A 1 -33.19 1.81 -17.49
CA MET A 1 -32.58 1.23 -18.71
C MET A 1 -31.31 2.01 -19.03
N ALA A 2 -30.25 1.36 -19.50
CA ALA A 2 -29.02 2.07 -19.86
C ALA A 2 -29.24 2.95 -21.10
N SER A 3 -28.62 4.13 -21.16
CA SER A 3 -28.68 5.00 -22.34
C SER A 3 -27.98 4.35 -23.54
N SER A 4 -28.30 4.78 -24.77
CA SER A 4 -27.60 4.31 -25.97
C SER A 4 -26.09 4.59 -25.92
N PHE A 5 -25.71 5.71 -25.31
CA PHE A 5 -24.31 6.03 -25.05
C PHE A 5 -23.70 5.02 -24.06
N GLN A 6 -24.35 4.74 -22.93
CA GLN A 6 -23.87 3.75 -21.96
C GLN A 6 -23.72 2.35 -22.57
N LEU A 7 -24.66 1.91 -23.42
CA LEU A 7 -24.54 0.64 -24.13
C LEU A 7 -23.33 0.61 -25.07
N TYR A 8 -23.08 1.72 -25.76
CA TYR A 8 -21.94 1.84 -26.68
C TYR A 8 -20.59 1.97 -25.95
N SER A 9 -20.54 2.72 -24.85
CA SER A 9 -19.32 2.98 -24.08
C SER A 9 -19.01 1.93 -23.03
N THR A 10 -19.88 0.94 -22.83
CA THR A 10 -19.61 -0.20 -21.95
C THR A 10 -18.76 -1.22 -22.68
N PRO A 11 -17.52 -1.52 -22.23
CA PRO A 11 -16.74 -2.62 -22.77
C PRO A 11 -17.48 -3.96 -22.52
N HIS A 12 -17.25 -4.94 -23.40
CA HIS A 12 -17.84 -6.26 -23.23
C HIS A 12 -17.39 -6.90 -21.90
N PRO A 13 -18.25 -7.67 -21.19
CA PRO A 13 -17.90 -8.27 -19.90
C PRO A 13 -16.64 -9.18 -19.93
N SER A 14 -16.34 -9.78 -21.08
CA SER A 14 -15.13 -10.61 -21.26
C SER A 14 -13.89 -9.81 -21.64
N THR A 15 -14.01 -8.50 -21.89
CA THR A 15 -12.86 -7.65 -22.22
C THR A 15 -11.99 -7.47 -20.99
N GLN A 16 -10.67 -7.62 -21.17
CA GLN A 16 -9.67 -7.34 -20.15
C GLN A 16 -9.88 -5.91 -19.63
N TYR A 17 -9.79 -5.73 -18.31
CA TYR A 17 -10.05 -4.47 -17.61
C TYR A 17 -11.50 -3.97 -17.56
N SER A 18 -12.47 -4.78 -17.98
CA SER A 18 -13.89 -4.50 -17.69
C SER A 18 -14.21 -4.68 -16.21
N ALA A 19 -15.33 -4.11 -15.74
CA ALA A 19 -15.79 -4.31 -14.36
C ALA A 19 -16.01 -5.80 -14.03
N THR A 20 -16.51 -6.58 -15.00
CA THR A 20 -16.67 -8.03 -14.85
C THR A 20 -15.32 -8.74 -14.76
N PHE A 21 -14.36 -8.38 -15.61
CA PHE A 21 -12.99 -8.91 -15.53
C PHE A 21 -12.42 -8.72 -14.12
N PHE A 22 -12.44 -7.50 -13.58
CA PHE A 22 -11.96 -7.20 -12.24
C PHE A 22 -12.75 -7.92 -11.13
N GLY A 23 -14.06 -8.05 -11.31
CA GLY A 23 -14.92 -8.79 -10.38
C GLY A 23 -14.58 -10.28 -10.30
N THR A 24 -14.02 -10.86 -11.38
CA THR A 24 -13.62 -12.28 -11.45
C THR A 24 -12.14 -12.52 -11.12
N LEU A 25 -11.38 -11.50 -10.76
CA LEU A 25 -9.97 -11.68 -10.45
C LEU A 25 -9.78 -12.43 -9.13
N SER A 26 -8.97 -13.48 -9.20
CA SER A 26 -8.30 -14.07 -8.04
C SER A 26 -7.01 -13.31 -7.76
N PHE A 27 -6.47 -13.41 -6.55
CA PHE A 27 -5.13 -12.87 -6.25
C PHE A 27 -4.07 -13.43 -7.20
N ARG A 28 -4.11 -14.75 -7.49
CA ARG A 28 -3.16 -15.39 -8.40
C ARG A 28 -3.22 -14.81 -9.82
N THR A 29 -4.42 -14.55 -10.34
CA THR A 29 -4.55 -13.97 -11.68
C THR A 29 -4.20 -12.48 -11.66
N ALA A 30 -4.52 -11.77 -10.58
CA ALA A 30 -4.20 -10.36 -10.40
C ALA A 30 -2.70 -10.06 -10.44
N SER A 31 -1.84 -10.92 -9.86
CA SER A 31 -0.38 -10.73 -9.88
C SER A 31 0.23 -10.88 -11.28
N GLY A 32 -0.44 -11.58 -12.20
CA GLY A 32 -0.01 -11.73 -13.58
C GLY A 32 -0.50 -10.63 -14.53
N ILE A 33 -1.32 -9.69 -14.05
CA ILE A 33 -1.89 -8.65 -14.91
C ILE A 33 -0.83 -7.59 -15.21
N GLN A 34 -0.58 -7.38 -16.50
CA GLN A 34 0.29 -6.31 -16.98
C GLN A 34 -0.53 -5.03 -17.22
N TYR A 35 -0.52 -4.13 -16.25
CA TYR A 35 -1.23 -2.87 -16.37
C TYR A 35 -0.64 -1.97 -17.46
N PRO A 36 -1.47 -1.27 -18.24
CA PRO A 36 -1.00 -0.26 -19.18
C PRO A 36 -0.30 0.88 -18.44
N ARG A 37 0.63 1.55 -19.12
CA ARG A 37 1.35 2.68 -18.53
C ARG A 37 0.48 3.94 -18.57
N ILE A 38 0.22 4.52 -17.41
CA ILE A 38 -0.39 5.85 -17.28
C ILE A 38 0.67 6.91 -17.56
N HIS A 39 0.38 7.84 -18.46
CA HIS A 39 1.26 8.95 -18.78
C HIS A 39 1.18 10.08 -17.73
N PRO A 40 2.25 10.89 -17.60
CA PRO A 40 2.22 12.10 -16.77
C PRO A 40 1.12 13.08 -17.22
N PRO A 41 0.66 13.97 -16.33
CA PRO A 41 -0.23 15.07 -16.70
C PRO A 41 0.31 15.88 -17.88
N LYS A 42 -0.59 16.46 -18.69
CA LYS A 42 -0.29 17.26 -19.89
C LYS A 42 0.39 16.47 -21.01
N SER A 43 0.28 15.14 -20.98
CA SER A 43 0.80 14.27 -22.03
C SER A 43 -0.07 14.33 -23.28
N LEU A 44 -1.40 14.41 -23.10
CA LEU A 44 -2.37 14.60 -24.18
C LEU A 44 -2.65 16.10 -24.32
N TYR A 45 -2.36 16.64 -25.50
CA TYR A 45 -2.40 18.09 -25.73
C TYR A 45 -3.32 18.53 -26.86
N ALA A 46 -3.81 17.59 -27.69
CA ALA A 46 -4.82 17.87 -28.70
C ALA A 46 -5.74 16.66 -28.90
N TRP A 47 -7.03 16.92 -29.11
CA TRP A 47 -8.01 15.87 -29.39
C TRP A 47 -9.21 16.41 -30.15
N THR A 48 -9.93 15.52 -30.82
CA THR A 48 -11.22 15.81 -31.47
C THR A 48 -12.12 14.59 -31.45
N TYR A 49 -13.43 14.80 -31.37
CA TYR A 49 -14.40 13.71 -31.52
C TYR A 49 -14.52 13.32 -32.99
N SER A 50 -14.43 12.02 -33.28
CA SER A 50 -14.53 11.48 -34.62
C SER A 50 -15.77 10.60 -34.77
N LYS A 51 -16.39 10.64 -35.96
CA LYS A 51 -17.47 9.73 -36.36
C LYS A 51 -16.96 8.34 -36.76
N GLU A 52 -15.65 8.19 -36.90
CA GLU A 52 -15.01 6.93 -37.22
C GLU A 52 -15.27 5.90 -36.10
N VAL A 53 -15.77 4.73 -36.49
CA VAL A 53 -15.90 3.58 -35.59
C VAL A 53 -14.59 2.82 -35.64
N PRO A 54 -13.82 2.75 -34.55
CA PRO A 54 -12.55 2.06 -34.57
C PRO A 54 -12.74 0.57 -34.90
N THR A 55 -11.88 0.03 -35.76
CA THR A 55 -11.83 -1.40 -36.09
C THR A 55 -11.47 -2.25 -34.86
N GLU A 56 -11.70 -3.56 -34.95
CA GLU A 56 -11.36 -4.53 -33.90
C GLU A 56 -9.92 -4.33 -33.38
N GLY A 57 -9.72 -4.45 -32.06
CA GLY A 57 -8.46 -4.19 -31.34
C GLY A 57 -8.35 -2.81 -30.69
N VAL A 58 -9.06 -1.79 -31.20
CA VAL A 58 -9.04 -0.43 -30.63
C VAL A 58 -10.05 -0.24 -29.48
N GLN A 59 -10.81 -1.29 -29.16
CA GLN A 59 -11.84 -1.27 -28.12
C GLN A 59 -11.36 -1.87 -26.78
N THR A 60 -10.23 -2.57 -26.78
CA THR A 60 -9.65 -3.21 -25.60
C THR A 60 -8.41 -2.46 -25.14
N VAL A 61 -8.22 -2.39 -23.82
CA VAL A 61 -6.98 -1.88 -23.23
C VAL A 61 -5.98 -3.04 -23.15
N GLU A 62 -4.82 -2.87 -23.78
CA GLU A 62 -3.73 -3.84 -23.82
C GLU A 62 -2.58 -3.41 -22.88
N ALA A 63 -1.74 -4.35 -22.46
CA ALA A 63 -0.60 -4.06 -21.58
C ALA A 63 0.38 -3.01 -22.15
N GLY A 64 0.50 -2.95 -23.47
CA GLY A 64 1.33 -1.97 -24.18
C GLY A 64 0.64 -0.63 -24.47
N ASP A 65 -0.64 -0.48 -24.10
CA ASP A 65 -1.37 0.75 -24.38
C ASP A 65 -0.85 1.93 -23.58
N PHE A 66 -0.97 3.10 -24.22
CA PHE A 66 -0.73 4.39 -23.59
C PHE A 66 -2.06 4.94 -23.06
N VAL A 67 -2.08 5.11 -21.74
CA VAL A 67 -3.21 5.66 -21.01
C VAL A 67 -2.91 7.11 -20.65
N PRO A 68 -3.61 8.10 -21.21
CA PRO A 68 -3.41 9.49 -20.81
C PRO A 68 -3.75 9.69 -19.33
N HIS A 69 -3.19 10.75 -18.72
CA HIS A 69 -3.49 11.11 -17.34
C HIS A 69 -4.98 11.44 -17.18
N LEU A 70 -5.55 11.21 -15.99
CA LEU A 70 -6.97 11.48 -15.72
C LEU A 70 -7.34 12.94 -15.99
N ASP A 71 -6.48 13.88 -15.60
CA ASP A 71 -6.69 15.32 -15.84
C ASP A 71 -6.81 15.66 -17.33
N ASP A 72 -6.04 14.98 -18.18
CA ASP A 72 -6.06 15.19 -19.62
C ASP A 72 -7.33 14.57 -20.24
N LEU A 73 -7.85 13.49 -19.63
CA LEU A 73 -9.06 12.79 -20.08
C LEU A 73 -10.35 13.45 -19.61
N SER A 74 -10.34 14.14 -18.46
CA SER A 74 -11.56 14.72 -17.86
C SER A 74 -12.35 15.62 -18.82
N PRO A 75 -11.72 16.55 -19.59
CA PRO A 75 -12.44 17.37 -20.57
C PRO A 75 -13.07 16.54 -21.70
N ILE A 76 -12.38 15.48 -22.13
CA ILE A 76 -12.86 14.57 -23.17
C ILE A 76 -14.08 13.82 -22.65
N ILE A 77 -14.00 13.23 -21.46
CA ILE A 77 -15.08 12.43 -20.86
C ILE A 77 -16.34 13.27 -20.69
N LYS A 78 -16.23 14.51 -20.18
CA LYS A 78 -17.37 15.42 -19.98
C LYS A 78 -18.16 15.71 -21.26
N GLY A 79 -17.51 15.72 -22.43
CA GLY A 79 -18.17 16.00 -23.71
C GLY A 79 -18.60 14.77 -24.51
N MET A 80 -18.24 13.54 -24.09
CA MET A 80 -18.44 12.33 -24.89
C MET A 80 -19.91 12.01 -25.16
N GLU A 81 -20.80 12.15 -24.17
CA GLU A 81 -22.21 11.81 -24.36
C GLU A 81 -22.88 12.75 -25.36
N SER A 82 -22.60 14.05 -25.27
CA SER A 82 -23.04 15.05 -26.24
C SER A 82 -22.46 14.76 -27.63
N ALA A 83 -21.15 14.47 -27.72
CA ALA A 83 -20.51 14.11 -28.98
C ALA A 83 -21.10 12.84 -29.60
N PHE A 84 -21.44 11.85 -28.79
CA PHE A 84 -22.12 10.62 -29.22
C PHE A 84 -23.49 10.92 -29.84
N GLY A 85 -24.26 11.81 -29.20
CA GLY A 85 -25.52 12.33 -29.74
C GLY A 85 -25.35 13.00 -31.10
N ASN A 86 -24.20 13.64 -31.34
CA ASN A 86 -23.82 14.24 -32.62
C ASN A 86 -23.19 13.26 -33.63
N GLY A 87 -23.25 11.96 -33.34
CA GLY A 87 -22.78 10.90 -34.22
C GLY A 87 -21.31 10.52 -34.04
N ALA A 88 -20.59 11.10 -33.09
CA ALA A 88 -19.23 10.68 -32.79
C ALA A 88 -19.21 9.28 -32.14
N ARG A 89 -18.13 8.54 -32.37
CA ARG A 89 -17.94 7.15 -31.94
C ARG A 89 -16.57 6.93 -31.32
N SER A 90 -15.65 7.86 -31.53
CA SER A 90 -14.28 7.79 -31.04
C SER A 90 -13.70 9.18 -30.76
N VAL A 91 -12.53 9.19 -30.13
CA VAL A 91 -11.70 10.37 -29.90
C VAL A 91 -10.39 10.18 -30.65
N ALA A 92 -10.11 11.07 -31.59
CA ALA A 92 -8.79 11.17 -32.18
C ALA A 92 -7.94 12.06 -31.27
N ALA A 93 -6.91 11.49 -30.65
CA ALA A 93 -6.06 12.16 -29.67
C ALA A 93 -4.60 12.19 -30.13
N THR A 94 -3.94 13.29 -29.81
CA THR A 94 -2.51 13.49 -30.02
C THR A 94 -1.84 13.73 -28.67
N PHE A 95 -0.78 12.96 -28.40
CA PHE A 95 -0.06 13.01 -27.13
C PHE A 95 1.45 12.82 -27.31
N THR A 96 2.21 13.18 -26.28
CA THR A 96 3.66 13.02 -26.23
C THR A 96 4.02 11.77 -25.42
N ALA A 97 4.65 10.79 -26.07
CA ALA A 97 5.13 9.57 -25.44
C ALA A 97 6.59 9.31 -25.81
N ALA A 98 7.45 9.13 -24.80
CA ALA A 98 8.90 8.95 -24.97
C ALA A 98 9.54 10.05 -25.87
N GLY A 99 9.11 11.30 -25.67
CA GLY A 99 9.60 12.45 -26.45
C GLY A 99 9.11 12.51 -27.90
N ARG A 100 8.16 11.65 -28.30
CA ARG A 100 7.59 11.63 -29.66
C ARG A 100 6.10 11.95 -29.63
N THR A 101 5.64 12.73 -30.61
CA THR A 101 4.23 12.92 -30.88
C THR A 101 3.63 11.64 -31.45
N GLN A 102 2.53 11.19 -30.87
CA GLN A 102 1.76 10.06 -31.35
C GLN A 102 0.31 10.47 -31.61
N TYR A 103 -0.27 9.91 -32.67
CA TYR A 103 -1.69 10.01 -32.98
C TYR A 103 -2.35 8.66 -32.71
N ARG A 104 -3.48 8.68 -32.01
CA ARG A 104 -4.29 7.50 -31.72
C ARG A 104 -5.78 7.81 -31.82
N LEU A 105 -6.53 6.82 -32.26
CA LEU A 105 -7.98 6.82 -32.21
C LEU A 105 -8.41 5.96 -31.02
N TYR A 106 -9.21 6.50 -30.11
CA TYR A 106 -9.74 5.78 -28.96
C TYR A 106 -11.24 5.60 -29.12
N SER A 107 -11.73 4.35 -29.04
CA SER A 107 -13.16 4.10 -28.97
C SER A 107 -13.76 4.69 -27.70
N PHE A 108 -15.01 5.16 -27.73
CA PHE A 108 -15.69 5.55 -26.49
C PHE A 108 -15.81 4.37 -25.51
N SER A 109 -15.86 3.13 -26.00
CA SER A 109 -15.84 1.91 -25.18
C SER A 109 -14.49 1.63 -24.50
N LYS A 110 -13.39 2.18 -25.04
CA LYS A 110 -12.04 2.09 -24.47
C LYS A 110 -11.79 3.18 -23.42
N THR A 111 -12.76 4.07 -23.18
CA THR A 111 -12.50 5.25 -22.35
C THR A 111 -12.31 4.84 -20.90
N LEU A 112 -11.12 5.19 -20.42
CA LEU A 112 -10.52 4.86 -19.14
C LEU A 112 -11.28 5.34 -17.91
N ASP A 113 -12.34 6.13 -18.06
CA ASP A 113 -13.22 6.50 -16.96
C ASP A 113 -13.61 5.26 -16.15
N ARG A 114 -13.98 4.17 -16.84
CA ARG A 114 -14.30 2.90 -16.16
C ARG A 114 -13.12 2.17 -15.56
N PHE A 115 -11.91 2.31 -16.10
CA PHE A 115 -10.68 1.68 -15.59
C PHE A 115 -10.18 2.42 -14.34
N LEU A 116 -10.16 3.75 -14.41
CA LEU A 116 -9.77 4.65 -13.34
C LEU A 116 -10.85 4.71 -12.24
N SER A 117 -12.11 4.44 -12.59
CA SER A 117 -13.19 4.23 -11.63
C SER A 117 -13.31 2.77 -11.14
N GLN A 118 -12.40 1.86 -11.51
CA GLN A 118 -12.43 0.49 -10.97
C GLN A 118 -12.07 0.48 -9.50
N CYS A 119 -12.63 -0.49 -8.78
CA CYS A 119 -12.29 -0.77 -7.38
C CYS A 119 -10.79 -1.00 -7.15
N ILE A 120 -10.02 -1.38 -8.18
CA ILE A 120 -8.59 -1.65 -8.01
C ILE A 120 -7.75 -0.37 -7.77
N HIS A 121 -8.24 0.78 -8.23
CA HIS A 121 -7.69 2.10 -7.93
C HIS A 121 -8.34 2.73 -6.69
N ALA A 122 -9.45 2.17 -6.22
CA ALA A 122 -10.07 2.64 -4.99
C ALA A 122 -9.10 2.46 -3.82
N LYS A 123 -9.09 3.47 -2.95
CA LYS A 123 -8.40 3.37 -1.66
C LYS A 123 -9.06 2.26 -0.85
N ILE A 124 -8.25 1.53 -0.09
CA ILE A 124 -8.81 0.66 0.94
C ILE A 124 -9.37 1.59 2.02
N PHE A 125 -10.67 1.46 2.31
CA PHE A 125 -11.34 2.23 3.37
C PHE A 125 -11.49 1.37 4.62
N GLY A 126 -11.66 2.02 5.78
CA GLY A 126 -11.87 1.36 7.08
C GLY A 126 -10.61 1.22 7.94
N PHE A 127 -9.46 1.70 7.45
CA PHE A 127 -8.23 1.84 8.21
C PHE A 127 -7.82 3.32 8.24
N HIS A 128 -7.16 3.75 9.31
CA HIS A 128 -6.71 5.11 9.53
C HIS A 128 -5.47 5.45 8.69
N VAL A 129 -4.61 4.46 8.42
CA VAL A 129 -3.32 4.69 7.74
C VAL A 129 -3.39 4.41 6.24
N THR A 130 -4.51 3.90 5.72
CA THR A 130 -4.59 3.45 4.32
C THR A 130 -5.07 4.56 3.39
N ASP A 131 -4.10 5.29 2.85
CA ASP A 131 -4.28 6.05 1.62
C ASP A 131 -3.49 5.41 0.46
N PHE A 132 -3.83 4.17 0.14
CA PHE A 132 -3.24 3.53 -1.04
C PHE A 132 -4.25 2.69 -1.82
N PRO A 133 -4.07 2.62 -3.14
CA PRO A 133 -5.00 1.91 -4.01
C PRO A 133 -4.86 0.40 -3.86
N LEU A 134 -5.99 -0.31 -3.96
CA LEU A 134 -6.08 -1.77 -3.78
C LEU A 134 -5.04 -2.56 -4.59
N TRP A 135 -4.68 -2.13 -5.79
CA TRP A 135 -3.67 -2.82 -6.61
C TRP A 135 -2.32 -2.94 -5.91
N LYS A 136 -1.95 -2.04 -4.99
CA LYS A 136 -0.68 -2.16 -4.24
C LYS A 136 -0.66 -3.39 -3.33
N LEU A 137 -1.79 -4.02 -3.01
CA LEU A 137 -1.80 -5.31 -2.32
C LEU A 137 -1.16 -6.44 -3.14
N GLY A 138 -0.94 -6.24 -4.45
CA GLY A 138 -0.16 -7.15 -5.28
C GLY A 138 1.23 -7.45 -4.73
N CYS A 139 1.84 -6.51 -3.98
CA CYS A 139 3.15 -6.73 -3.33
C CYS A 139 3.14 -7.85 -2.27
N LEU A 140 1.97 -8.36 -1.87
CA LEU A 140 1.83 -9.51 -0.98
C LEU A 140 1.97 -10.86 -1.72
N LEU A 141 2.00 -10.86 -3.05
CA LEU A 141 1.89 -12.06 -3.90
C LEU A 141 3.23 -12.51 -4.50
N GLY A 142 4.34 -12.27 -3.81
CA GLY A 142 5.68 -12.68 -4.25
C GLY A 142 6.78 -12.23 -3.29
N GLU A 143 8.01 -12.20 -3.78
CA GLU A 143 9.18 -11.69 -3.06
C GLU A 143 9.48 -10.21 -3.42
N GLU A 144 8.47 -9.48 -3.92
CA GLU A 144 8.59 -8.05 -4.16
C GLU A 144 8.69 -7.27 -2.86
N LEU A 145 9.29 -6.07 -2.93
CA LEU A 145 9.35 -5.18 -1.78
C LEU A 145 7.96 -4.75 -1.37
N LEU A 146 7.65 -5.01 -0.09
CA LEU A 146 6.36 -4.64 0.47
C LEU A 146 6.21 -3.10 0.49
N HIS A 147 5.11 -2.61 -0.05
CA HIS A 147 4.79 -1.19 0.04
C HIS A 147 4.47 -0.80 1.49
N GLU A 148 4.94 0.36 1.92
CA GLU A 148 4.76 0.87 3.28
C GLU A 148 3.29 0.92 3.68
N GLY A 149 2.43 1.42 2.78
CA GLY A 149 0.98 1.45 3.01
C GLY A 149 0.41 0.05 3.27
N ALA A 150 0.79 -0.95 2.46
CA ALA A 150 0.34 -2.33 2.63
C ALA A 150 0.79 -2.92 3.97
N LEU A 151 2.04 -2.66 4.38
CA LEU A 151 2.53 -3.08 5.69
C LEU A 151 1.74 -2.42 6.84
N ASN A 152 1.54 -1.11 6.78
CA ASN A 152 0.77 -0.38 7.79
C ASN A 152 -0.68 -0.88 7.87
N ALA A 153 -1.33 -1.17 6.73
CA ALA A 153 -2.67 -1.78 6.72
C ALA A 153 -2.70 -3.13 7.44
N LEU A 154 -1.71 -3.99 7.17
CA LEU A 154 -1.60 -5.28 7.85
C LEU A 154 -1.36 -5.12 9.35
N THR A 155 -0.62 -4.10 9.78
CA THR A 155 -0.40 -3.82 11.20
C THR A 155 -1.63 -3.29 11.89
N GLU A 156 -2.43 -2.49 11.20
CA GLU A 156 -3.68 -1.97 11.72
C GLU A 156 -4.73 -3.08 11.83
N LEU A 157 -4.80 -3.97 10.83
CA LEU A 157 -5.59 -5.20 10.91
C LEU A 157 -5.15 -6.09 12.09
N LEU A 158 -3.84 -6.19 12.33
CA LEU A 158 -3.30 -6.91 13.49
C LEU A 158 -3.70 -6.24 14.81
N PHE A 159 -3.68 -4.91 14.87
CA PHE A 159 -4.15 -4.16 16.03
C PHE A 159 -5.63 -4.44 16.30
N PHE A 160 -6.50 -4.33 15.29
CA PHE A 160 -7.94 -4.59 15.44
C PHE A 160 -8.24 -6.03 15.84
N SER A 161 -7.56 -7.02 15.23
CA SER A 161 -7.73 -8.42 15.62
C SER A 161 -7.29 -8.69 17.05
N THR A 162 -6.19 -8.07 17.50
CA THR A 162 -5.74 -8.16 18.89
C THR A 162 -6.74 -7.49 19.85
N ALA A 163 -7.26 -6.32 19.49
CA ALA A 163 -8.25 -5.60 20.28
C ALA A 163 -9.58 -6.39 20.37
N ALA A 164 -10.03 -7.01 19.29
CA ALA A 164 -11.28 -7.77 19.25
C ALA A 164 -11.25 -9.04 20.11
N VAL A 165 -10.06 -9.62 20.32
CA VAL A 165 -9.87 -10.77 21.21
C VAL A 165 -9.70 -10.33 22.68
N SER A 166 -9.33 -9.08 22.93
CA SER A 166 -9.23 -8.53 24.28
C SER A 166 -10.62 -8.45 24.90
N HIS A 167 -10.79 -9.02 26.09
CA HIS A 167 -12.01 -8.88 26.88
C HIS A 167 -12.10 -7.52 27.61
N ASP A 168 -11.00 -6.75 27.61
CA ASP A 168 -10.96 -5.42 28.19
C ASP A 168 -11.58 -4.38 27.25
N VAL A 169 -12.17 -3.34 27.86
CA VAL A 169 -12.75 -2.18 27.13
C VAL A 169 -11.68 -1.44 26.33
N ASP A 170 -10.45 -1.39 26.85
CA ASP A 170 -9.31 -0.73 26.21
C ASP A 170 -8.26 -1.75 25.76
N PRO A 171 -7.72 -1.63 24.52
CA PRO A 171 -6.62 -2.47 24.08
C PRO A 171 -5.37 -2.28 24.96
N THR A 172 -4.83 -3.37 25.48
CA THR A 172 -3.57 -3.36 26.26
C THR A 172 -2.31 -3.29 25.39
N THR A 173 -2.49 -3.31 24.06
CA THR A 173 -1.42 -3.33 23.06
C THR A 173 -1.63 -2.19 22.09
N ILE A 174 -0.54 -1.51 21.73
CA ILE A 174 -0.50 -0.55 20.63
C ILE A 174 0.59 -0.96 19.62
N ILE A 175 0.29 -0.77 18.34
CA ILE A 175 1.23 -1.01 17.24
C ILE A 175 1.36 0.33 16.50
N LEU A 176 2.56 0.89 16.50
CA LEU A 176 2.85 2.17 15.87
C LEU A 176 3.22 1.94 14.39
N PRO A 177 2.56 2.65 13.44
CA PRO A 177 2.91 2.54 12.03
C PRO A 177 4.29 3.16 11.76
N THR A 178 4.86 2.85 10.59
CA THR A 178 6.20 3.31 10.18
C THR A 178 6.37 4.84 10.20
N SER A 179 5.30 5.59 9.94
CA SER A 179 5.32 7.06 9.95
C SER A 179 5.62 7.64 11.33
N VAL A 180 5.21 6.99 12.42
CA VAL A 180 5.40 7.53 13.79
C VAL A 180 6.88 7.65 14.14
N LEU A 181 7.68 6.61 13.88
CA LEU A 181 9.13 6.67 14.16
C LEU A 181 9.87 7.61 13.21
N ARG A 182 9.41 7.72 11.95
CA ARG A 182 9.95 8.67 10.98
C ARG A 182 9.75 10.11 11.43
N ASP A 183 8.51 10.48 11.76
CA ASP A 183 8.15 11.82 12.20
C ASP A 183 8.86 12.16 13.51
N ALA A 184 8.89 11.22 14.46
CA ALA A 184 9.56 11.43 15.72
C ALA A 184 11.07 11.61 15.58
N ARG A 185 11.75 10.89 14.67
CA ARG A 185 13.17 11.13 14.38
C ARG A 185 13.41 12.53 13.85
N TYR A 186 12.58 12.95 12.89
CA TYR A 186 12.67 14.27 12.30
C TYR A 186 12.54 15.35 13.37
N LEU A 187 11.55 15.25 14.26
CA LEU A 187 11.31 16.21 15.34
C LEU A 187 12.39 16.14 16.45
N TYR A 188 12.88 14.94 16.77
CA TYR A 188 13.94 14.75 17.77
C TYR A 188 15.26 15.42 17.35
N ALA A 189 15.52 15.52 16.05
CA ALA A 189 16.70 16.19 15.51
C ALA A 189 16.59 17.73 15.56
N GLN A 190 15.40 18.30 15.80
CA GLN A 190 15.20 19.75 15.86
C GLN A 190 15.62 20.36 17.21
N SER A 191 15.83 21.68 17.19
CA SER A 191 16.09 22.48 18.40
C SER A 191 15.23 23.76 18.36
N PRO A 192 14.26 23.95 19.27
CA PRO A 192 13.87 23.04 20.36
C PRO A 192 13.17 21.77 19.85
N ARG A 193 13.26 20.68 20.64
CA ARG A 193 12.50 19.45 20.39
C ARG A 193 11.05 19.65 20.81
N LEU A 194 10.14 19.68 19.86
CA LEU A 194 8.71 19.81 20.09
C LEU A 194 7.98 18.58 19.55
N LEU A 195 7.00 18.09 20.29
CA LEU A 195 6.10 17.04 19.81
C LEU A 195 5.13 17.65 18.79
N SER A 196 4.77 16.88 17.77
CA SER A 196 3.63 17.22 16.90
C SER A 196 2.32 16.90 17.61
N SER A 197 1.20 17.42 17.11
CA SER A 197 -0.14 17.09 17.62
C SER A 197 -0.38 15.57 17.69
N ASN A 198 0.02 14.83 16.67
CA ASN A 198 -0.13 13.37 16.63
C ASN A 198 0.68 12.66 17.73
N LEU A 199 1.89 13.15 18.02
CA LEU A 199 2.71 12.60 19.09
C LEU A 199 2.17 13.01 20.47
N ASP A 200 1.62 14.21 20.62
CA ASP A 200 0.94 14.64 21.85
C ASP A 200 -0.34 13.83 22.11
N ASP A 201 -1.10 13.48 21.07
CA ASP A 201 -2.28 12.62 21.18
C ASP A 201 -1.88 11.19 21.59
N LEU A 202 -0.82 10.65 20.97
CA LEU A 202 -0.22 9.38 21.40
C LEU A 202 0.22 9.45 22.87
N HIS A 203 0.86 10.54 23.27
CA HIS A 203 1.34 10.75 24.63
C HIS A 203 0.20 10.78 25.64
N THR A 204 -0.88 11.49 25.30
CA THR A 204 -2.11 11.56 26.09
C THR A 204 -2.75 10.18 26.22
N ARG A 205 -2.88 9.43 25.12
CA ARG A 205 -3.42 8.07 25.12
C ARG A 205 -2.59 7.12 25.97
N LEU A 206 -1.25 7.17 25.88
CA LEU A 206 -0.35 6.34 26.68
C LEU A 206 -0.47 6.61 28.18
N ARG A 207 -0.82 7.84 28.59
CA ARG A 207 -1.08 8.21 29.99
C ARG A 207 -2.46 7.79 30.48
N SER A 208 -3.48 7.88 29.62
CA SER A 208 -4.87 7.69 30.02
C SER A 208 -5.35 6.24 29.94
N THR A 209 -4.57 5.35 29.31
CA THR A 209 -4.98 3.95 29.04
C THR A 209 -4.06 2.95 29.72
N ARG A 210 -4.51 1.70 29.80
CA ARG A 210 -3.75 0.55 30.30
C ARG A 210 -2.95 -0.15 29.21
N ILE A 211 -2.45 0.59 28.23
CA ILE A 211 -1.50 0.01 27.28
C ILE A 211 -0.32 -0.53 28.11
N HIS A 212 0.11 -1.75 27.85
CA HIS A 212 1.27 -2.35 28.51
C HIS A 212 2.29 -2.81 27.48
N ARG A 213 1.84 -3.17 26.27
CA ARG A 213 2.69 -3.59 25.16
C ARG A 213 2.72 -2.52 24.08
N LEU A 214 3.92 -2.13 23.67
CA LEU A 214 4.15 -1.22 22.56
C LEU A 214 5.02 -1.93 21.53
N TYR A 215 4.53 -1.93 20.30
CA TYR A 215 5.28 -2.35 19.12
C TYR A 215 5.43 -1.14 18.20
N ALA A 216 6.54 -1.09 17.49
CA ALA A 216 6.76 -0.07 16.47
C ALA A 216 7.37 -0.71 15.23
N LEU A 217 6.92 -0.26 14.06
CA LEU A 217 7.59 -0.52 12.81
C LEU A 217 8.48 0.65 12.43
N ASP A 218 9.55 0.32 11.75
CA ASP A 218 10.47 1.28 11.18
C ASP A 218 10.73 0.95 9.72
N CYS A 219 10.93 1.99 8.92
CA CYS A 219 11.29 1.87 7.52
C CYS A 219 12.41 2.86 7.24
N ILE A 220 13.62 2.35 7.02
CA ILE A 220 14.80 3.14 6.66
C ILE A 220 15.32 2.60 5.34
N SER A 221 15.42 3.46 4.32
CA SER A 221 15.97 3.09 3.01
C SER A 221 15.28 1.86 2.39
N ASN A 222 13.95 1.79 2.47
CA ASN A 222 13.11 0.66 2.03
C ASN A 222 13.38 -0.68 2.73
N HIS A 223 14.03 -0.65 3.90
CA HIS A 223 14.20 -1.81 4.76
C HIS A 223 13.33 -1.67 6.01
N TYR A 224 12.57 -2.72 6.32
CA TYR A 224 11.70 -2.74 7.49
C TYR A 224 12.35 -3.46 8.66
N SER A 225 12.30 -2.83 9.82
CA SER A 225 12.61 -3.46 11.10
C SER A 225 11.47 -3.24 12.09
N SER A 226 11.50 -3.97 13.19
CA SER A 226 10.45 -3.91 14.20
C SER A 226 11.05 -3.84 15.60
N TYR A 227 10.34 -3.15 16.47
CA TYR A 227 10.71 -2.92 17.85
C TYR A 227 9.58 -3.34 18.77
N ARG A 228 9.94 -3.90 19.93
CA ARG A 228 9.01 -4.28 21.00
C ARG A 228 9.53 -3.78 22.34
N ASP A 229 8.70 -3.03 23.05
CA ASP A 229 8.96 -2.63 24.43
C ASP A 229 8.84 -3.86 25.35
N ASN A 230 9.97 -4.35 25.87
CA ASN A 230 10.03 -5.37 26.90
C ASN A 230 10.10 -4.70 28.27
N THR A 231 8.95 -4.14 28.69
CA THR A 231 8.81 -3.37 29.93
C THR A 231 9.43 -4.06 31.17
N PRO A 232 9.26 -5.38 31.40
CA PRO A 232 9.88 -6.06 32.55
C PRO A 232 11.41 -5.98 32.60
N SER A 233 12.08 -6.12 31.45
CA SER A 233 13.55 -6.07 31.37
C SER A 233 14.09 -4.67 31.10
N LYS A 234 13.22 -3.71 30.78
CA LYS A 234 13.57 -2.36 30.29
C LYS A 234 14.47 -2.42 29.05
N VAL A 235 14.27 -3.42 28.21
CA VAL A 235 14.97 -3.59 26.93
C VAL A 235 13.99 -3.29 25.80
N LEU A 236 14.46 -2.57 24.79
CA LEU A 236 13.77 -2.46 23.50
C LEU A 236 14.26 -3.60 22.62
N ASP A 237 13.43 -4.62 22.44
CA ASP A 237 13.76 -5.75 21.58
C ASP A 237 13.69 -5.29 20.11
N HIS A 238 14.80 -5.40 19.38
CA HIS A 238 14.94 -5.05 17.97
C HIS A 238 15.05 -6.31 17.12
N ALA A 239 14.19 -6.40 16.10
CA ALA A 239 14.18 -7.49 15.13
C ALA A 239 14.42 -6.96 13.72
N ASP A 240 15.52 -7.43 13.13
CA ASP A 240 15.97 -7.10 11.79
C ASP A 240 16.36 -8.38 11.02
N SER A 241 15.71 -8.62 9.89
CA SER A 241 15.91 -9.81 9.06
C SER A 241 17.20 -9.81 8.24
N LEU A 242 17.92 -8.69 8.15
CA LEU A 242 19.28 -8.60 7.60
C LEU A 242 20.34 -8.66 8.69
N ASN A 243 19.94 -8.70 9.96
CA ASN A 243 20.83 -8.56 11.10
C ASN A 243 21.70 -7.29 10.97
N ALA A 244 21.14 -6.22 10.37
CA ALA A 244 21.83 -4.93 10.30
C ALA A 244 21.92 -4.32 11.71
N SER A 245 22.82 -3.34 11.86
CA SER A 245 23.29 -2.82 13.15
C SER A 245 22.19 -2.54 14.20
N ASP A 246 22.63 -2.61 15.45
CA ASP A 246 21.99 -2.62 16.78
C ASP A 246 20.67 -1.87 17.11
N GLY A 247 19.95 -1.25 16.17
CA GLY A 247 18.69 -0.53 16.46
C GLY A 247 18.84 0.62 17.47
N THR A 248 20.08 0.97 17.86
CA THR A 248 20.35 1.91 18.96
C THR A 248 19.92 3.33 18.64
N GLN A 249 19.86 3.68 17.36
CA GLN A 249 19.42 5.00 16.90
C GLN A 249 17.94 5.29 17.25
N VAL A 250 17.12 4.25 17.43
CA VAL A 250 15.69 4.40 17.77
C VAL A 250 15.47 4.59 19.25
N LEU A 251 16.36 4.05 20.09
CA LEU A 251 16.25 4.15 21.54
C LEU A 251 16.08 5.59 22.05
N PRO A 252 16.97 6.56 21.74
CA PRO A 252 16.82 7.92 22.28
C PRO A 252 15.53 8.62 21.80
N VAL A 253 15.09 8.32 20.57
CA VAL A 253 13.86 8.87 20.00
C VAL A 253 12.65 8.31 20.74
N LEU A 254 12.60 7.00 20.95
CA LEU A 254 11.50 6.36 21.67
C LEU A 254 11.49 6.77 23.15
N GLN A 255 12.66 6.88 23.79
CA GLN A 255 12.79 7.39 25.16
C GLN A 255 12.23 8.81 25.28
N TRP A 256 12.48 9.67 24.28
CA TRP A 256 11.94 11.02 24.24
C TRP A 256 10.41 11.04 24.09
N ILE A 257 9.83 10.27 23.15
CA ILE A 257 8.37 10.19 22.97
C ILE A 257 7.68 9.62 24.22
N LEU A 258 8.30 8.65 24.90
CA LEU A 258 7.73 8.02 26.09
C LEU A 258 7.96 8.84 27.37
N SER A 259 8.80 9.87 27.32
CA SER A 259 9.17 10.67 28.49
C SER A 259 7.97 11.42 29.06
N GLY A 260 7.62 11.14 30.32
CA GLY A 260 6.49 11.77 30.98
C GLY A 260 5.15 11.08 30.73
N THR A 261 5.11 9.95 30.02
CA THR A 261 3.91 9.10 29.93
C THR A 261 3.57 8.36 31.23
N GLY A 262 4.51 8.29 32.17
CA GLY A 262 4.40 7.45 33.37
C GLY A 262 4.72 5.96 33.12
N ARG A 263 5.06 5.59 31.87
CA ARG A 263 5.45 4.23 31.50
C ARG A 263 6.90 3.93 31.88
N SER A 264 7.23 2.64 31.94
CA SER A 264 8.63 2.21 31.96
C SER A 264 9.29 2.59 30.63
N ILE A 265 10.44 3.25 30.71
CA ILE A 265 11.20 3.68 29.55
C ILE A 265 12.33 2.67 29.33
N PRO A 266 12.47 2.06 28.13
CA PRO A 266 13.57 1.16 27.83
C PRO A 266 14.92 1.87 28.03
N GLY A 267 15.87 1.20 28.68
CA GLY A 267 17.22 1.72 28.96
C GLY A 267 18.30 1.17 28.01
N ALA A 268 18.01 0.10 27.27
CA ALA A 268 18.92 -0.55 26.35
C ALA A 268 18.17 -1.14 25.15
N VAL A 269 18.88 -1.44 24.06
CA VAL A 269 18.36 -2.21 22.93
C VAL A 269 18.90 -3.63 23.00
N GLY A 270 18.02 -4.61 22.81
CA GLY A 270 18.37 -6.03 22.72
C GLY A 270 18.11 -6.54 21.32
N SER A 271 18.94 -7.45 20.82
CA SER A 271 18.63 -8.17 19.58
C SER A 271 17.64 -9.29 19.88
N ALA A 272 16.55 -9.32 19.12
CA ALA A 272 15.58 -10.41 19.19
C ALA A 272 15.70 -11.30 17.96
N GLY A 273 15.52 -12.61 18.18
CA GLY A 273 15.50 -13.58 17.08
C GLY A 273 14.38 -13.25 16.10
N THR A 274 14.76 -13.07 14.83
CA THR A 274 13.82 -12.96 13.71
C THR A 274 14.30 -13.80 12.54
N ALA A 275 13.33 -14.21 11.73
CA ALA A 275 13.58 -14.88 10.46
C ALA A 275 14.54 -14.05 9.61
N GLN A 276 15.63 -14.68 9.16
CA GLN A 276 16.59 -14.04 8.29
C GLN A 276 16.09 -14.09 6.86
N GLN A 277 16.30 -13.00 6.12
CA GLN A 277 15.98 -12.95 4.71
C GLN A 277 17.26 -13.08 3.88
N SER A 278 17.15 -13.67 2.69
CA SER A 278 18.20 -13.74 1.70
C SER A 278 18.49 -12.36 1.11
N ALA A 279 19.72 -12.19 0.64
CA ALA A 279 20.16 -10.94 0.02
C ALA A 279 19.28 -10.59 -1.19
N GLY A 280 18.67 -9.41 -1.16
CA GLY A 280 17.83 -8.90 -2.25
C GLY A 280 16.37 -9.36 -2.22
N SER A 281 15.94 -10.15 -1.23
CA SER A 281 14.52 -10.48 -1.06
C SER A 281 13.73 -9.28 -0.50
N GLY A 282 12.47 -9.13 -0.93
CA GLY A 282 11.56 -8.11 -0.41
C GLY A 282 10.89 -8.45 0.93
N SER A 283 11.43 -9.44 1.65
CA SER A 283 10.74 -10.12 2.75
C SER A 283 10.82 -9.41 4.11
N CYS A 284 11.63 -8.36 4.26
CA CYS A 284 11.83 -7.65 5.53
C CYS A 284 10.53 -7.15 6.17
N GLY A 285 9.58 -6.65 5.37
CA GLY A 285 8.28 -6.21 5.88
C GLY A 285 7.49 -7.34 6.52
N ILE A 286 7.50 -8.52 5.92
CA ILE A 286 6.85 -9.73 6.44
C ILE A 286 7.57 -10.25 7.68
N ALA A 287 8.91 -10.24 7.68
CA ALA A 287 9.70 -10.63 8.85
C ALA A 287 9.43 -9.72 10.06
N ALA A 288 9.39 -8.40 9.84
CA ALA A 288 9.04 -7.41 10.86
C ALA A 288 7.61 -7.61 11.39
N LEU A 289 6.64 -7.86 10.51
CA LEU A 289 5.26 -8.15 10.91
C LEU A 289 5.15 -9.45 11.72
N ASN A 290 5.84 -10.51 11.29
CA ASN A 290 5.85 -11.79 11.99
C ASN A 290 6.40 -11.67 13.42
N PHE A 291 7.44 -10.84 13.60
CA PHE A 291 8.00 -10.55 14.92
C PHE A 291 6.96 -9.92 15.86
N ILE A 292 6.17 -8.97 15.35
CA ILE A 292 5.07 -8.32 16.10
C ILE A 292 3.96 -9.34 16.42
N GLN A 293 3.57 -10.17 15.46
CA GLN A 293 2.48 -11.15 15.61
C GLN A 293 2.80 -12.28 16.60
N SER A 294 4.06 -12.70 16.65
CA SER A 294 4.47 -13.92 17.37
C SER A 294 5.60 -13.64 18.36
N PRO A 295 5.37 -12.79 19.38
CA PRO A 295 6.42 -12.32 20.28
C PRO A 295 7.09 -13.45 21.07
N GLU A 296 6.39 -14.55 21.33
CA GLU A 296 6.89 -15.71 22.06
C GLU A 296 7.52 -16.79 21.16
N ARG A 297 7.39 -16.66 19.83
CA ARG A 297 7.88 -17.65 18.85
C ARG A 297 9.02 -17.10 17.99
N CYS A 298 9.93 -16.32 18.57
CA CYS A 298 11.14 -15.82 17.90
C CYS A 298 12.09 -16.91 17.33
N LYS A 299 11.79 -18.20 17.55
CA LYS A 299 12.39 -19.34 16.84
C LYS A 299 11.40 -19.94 15.84
N MET A 300 10.89 -19.15 14.92
CA MET A 300 10.21 -19.73 13.76
C MET A 300 11.26 -20.20 12.77
N ASP A 301 11.21 -21.48 12.38
CA ASP A 301 11.96 -22.05 11.26
C ASP A 301 11.41 -21.55 9.91
N TRP A 302 11.23 -20.23 9.79
CA TRP A 302 10.91 -19.61 8.52
C TRP A 302 12.21 -19.22 7.85
N SER A 303 12.39 -19.73 6.63
CA SER A 303 13.47 -19.39 5.72
C SER A 303 12.85 -19.15 4.36
N ASP A 304 13.34 -18.15 3.65
CA ASP A 304 13.02 -17.92 2.25
C ASP A 304 13.77 -18.87 1.30
N GLN A 305 14.75 -19.62 1.83
CA GLN A 305 15.41 -20.67 1.09
C GLN A 305 14.49 -21.89 0.95
N PRO A 306 14.28 -22.43 -0.27
CA PRO A 306 13.62 -23.71 -0.44
C PRO A 306 14.44 -24.78 0.31
N PRO A 307 13.79 -25.72 1.03
CA PRO A 307 14.49 -26.69 1.85
C PRO A 307 15.47 -27.51 1.00
N VAL A 308 16.76 -27.38 1.30
CA VAL A 308 17.84 -28.12 0.67
C VAL A 308 17.85 -29.53 1.28
N SER A 309 17.12 -30.47 0.65
CA SER A 309 17.06 -31.91 0.93
C SER A 309 16.11 -32.46 2.03
N ALA A 310 15.24 -33.38 1.56
CA ALA A 310 14.61 -34.56 2.21
C ALA A 310 13.67 -34.46 3.45
N SER A 311 12.45 -35.00 3.23
CA SER A 311 11.63 -35.87 4.09
C SER A 311 11.33 -35.54 5.56
N SER A 312 10.02 -35.54 5.83
CA SER A 312 9.30 -35.83 7.08
C SER A 312 8.95 -34.68 8.04
N SER A 313 7.64 -34.48 8.16
CA SER A 313 6.86 -33.93 9.27
C SER A 313 7.39 -32.68 9.99
N ALA A 314 7.21 -31.52 9.38
CA ALA A 314 7.03 -30.26 10.11
C ALA A 314 5.67 -29.64 9.74
N ARG A 315 4.83 -29.37 10.74
CA ARG A 315 3.52 -28.73 10.58
C ARG A 315 3.70 -27.31 10.00
N PRO A 316 2.84 -26.83 9.08
CA PRO A 316 3.00 -25.50 8.52
C PRO A 316 2.44 -24.42 9.45
N SER A 317 3.27 -23.39 9.71
CA SER A 317 3.04 -22.23 10.60
C SER A 317 2.40 -21.03 9.87
N ALA A 318 1.79 -20.13 10.65
CA ALA A 318 0.55 -19.40 10.40
C ALA A 318 0.54 -18.27 9.35
N VAL A 319 1.67 -17.73 8.89
CA VAL A 319 1.64 -16.57 7.95
C VAL A 319 1.84 -16.98 6.49
N PRO A 320 2.87 -17.80 6.14
CA PRO A 320 2.89 -18.45 4.83
C PRO A 320 1.76 -19.46 4.68
N SER A 321 1.23 -20.04 5.77
CA SER A 321 0.07 -20.94 5.70
C SER A 321 -1.27 -20.22 5.74
N HIS A 322 -1.40 -18.97 6.19
CA HIS A 322 -2.58 -18.20 5.78
C HIS A 322 -2.51 -17.93 4.28
N CYS A 323 -1.39 -17.46 3.75
CA CYS A 323 -1.25 -17.22 2.31
C CYS A 323 -1.23 -18.50 1.42
N ARG A 324 -0.78 -19.66 1.90
CA ARG A 324 -0.77 -20.95 1.15
C ARG A 324 -1.93 -21.89 1.47
N ARG A 325 -2.65 -21.71 2.59
CA ARG A 325 -3.64 -22.69 3.09
C ARG A 325 -5.05 -22.13 3.24
N SER A 326 -5.27 -20.80 3.17
CA SER A 326 -6.53 -20.37 2.57
C SER A 326 -6.42 -20.73 1.09
N ARG A 327 -7.23 -21.68 0.63
CA ARG A 327 -7.67 -21.61 -0.76
C ARG A 327 -8.24 -20.20 -0.90
N PHE A 328 -7.52 -19.30 -1.55
CA PHE A 328 -8.08 -18.06 -2.08
C PHE A 328 -8.97 -18.44 -3.28
N ASP A 329 -9.96 -19.31 -3.02
CA ASP A 329 -11.10 -19.51 -3.90
C ASP A 329 -12.11 -18.36 -3.70
N SER A 330 -11.87 -17.45 -2.74
CA SER A 330 -12.61 -16.20 -2.62
C SER A 330 -12.16 -15.20 -3.69
N GLU A 331 -13.13 -14.60 -4.36
CA GLU A 331 -12.94 -13.60 -5.39
C GLU A 331 -12.54 -12.27 -4.73
N LEU A 332 -11.83 -11.37 -5.44
CA LEU A 332 -11.43 -10.06 -4.92
C LEU A 332 -12.60 -9.28 -4.29
N LYS A 333 -13.80 -9.44 -4.83
CA LYS A 333 -15.05 -8.84 -4.34
C LYS A 333 -15.45 -9.27 -2.91
N ASP A 334 -14.97 -10.41 -2.44
CA ASP A 334 -15.26 -10.91 -1.10
C ASP A 334 -14.49 -10.15 -0.01
N TRP A 335 -13.48 -9.38 -0.42
CA TRP A 335 -12.60 -8.60 0.45
C TRP A 335 -12.84 -7.09 0.36
N VAL A 336 -13.67 -6.65 -0.60
CA VAL A 336 -13.89 -5.24 -0.92
C VAL A 336 -15.39 -4.99 -0.97
N VAL A 337 -15.91 -4.25 0.00
CA VAL A 337 -17.30 -3.76 -0.06
C VAL A 337 -17.29 -2.45 -0.85
N PRO A 338 -17.98 -2.34 -2.01
CA PRO A 338 -18.09 -1.08 -2.73
C PRO A 338 -18.79 -0.03 -1.88
N VAL A 339 -18.23 1.18 -1.82
CA VAL A 339 -18.88 2.32 -1.18
C VAL A 339 -20.04 2.79 -2.06
N PRO A 340 -21.24 3.02 -1.52
CA PRO A 340 -22.31 3.68 -2.26
C PRO A 340 -21.86 5.08 -2.68
N ALA A 341 -22.02 5.43 -3.95
CA ALA A 341 -21.72 6.77 -4.44
C ALA A 341 -22.56 7.80 -3.66
N GLY A 342 -21.94 8.59 -2.77
CA GLY A 342 -22.67 9.59 -1.99
C GLY A 342 -22.02 10.17 -0.74
N ILE A 343 -20.79 9.82 -0.37
CA ILE A 343 -20.09 10.44 0.78
C ILE A 343 -18.87 11.22 0.27
N ASP A 344 -19.13 12.34 -0.41
CA ASP A 344 -18.12 13.37 -0.67
C ASP A 344 -18.12 14.33 0.52
N GLY A 345 -17.09 14.26 1.37
CA GLY A 345 -17.01 15.15 2.53
C GLY A 345 -15.88 14.86 3.50
N MET A 346 -14.65 14.64 3.01
CA MET A 346 -13.44 14.84 3.81
C MET A 346 -12.27 15.12 2.86
N ASP A 347 -12.06 16.40 2.57
CA ASP A 347 -10.83 16.87 1.93
C ASP A 347 -9.69 16.82 2.94
N THR A 348 -8.80 15.84 2.81
CA THR A 348 -7.44 15.91 3.36
C THR A 348 -6.50 16.31 2.24
N GLU A 349 -6.10 17.58 2.27
CA GLU A 349 -5.05 18.15 1.42
C GLU A 349 -3.72 17.45 1.75
N LEU A 350 -3.16 16.71 0.79
CA LEU A 350 -1.83 16.10 0.89
C LEU A 350 -0.92 16.60 -0.24
N ALA A 351 0.32 16.91 0.14
CA ALA A 351 1.40 17.31 -0.75
C ALA A 351 1.84 16.15 -1.68
N PRO A 352 2.36 16.45 -2.88
CA PRO A 352 2.82 15.43 -3.82
C PRO A 352 4.07 14.70 -3.33
N ASP A 353 4.17 13.41 -3.66
CA ASP A 353 5.39 12.59 -3.54
C ASP A 353 6.57 13.30 -4.24
N GLU A 354 7.49 13.88 -3.46
CA GLU A 354 8.76 14.44 -3.96
C GLU A 354 9.69 13.31 -4.44
N PRO A 355 10.37 13.46 -5.59
CA PRO A 355 11.36 12.49 -6.03
C PRO A 355 12.63 12.59 -5.16
N PHE A 356 13.09 11.44 -4.66
CA PHE A 356 14.30 11.29 -3.85
C PHE A 356 15.52 11.95 -4.52
N GLY A 357 15.95 13.10 -3.98
CA GLY A 357 17.23 13.72 -4.29
C GLY A 357 18.38 13.03 -3.55
N SER A 358 19.41 12.62 -4.29
CA SER A 358 20.66 12.10 -3.74
C SER A 358 21.44 13.20 -3.02
N PHE A 359 21.59 13.10 -1.70
CA PHE A 359 22.55 13.92 -0.95
C PHE A 359 23.92 13.23 -0.95
N ALA A 360 24.86 13.78 -1.72
CA ALA A 360 26.28 13.56 -1.50
C ALA A 360 26.86 14.82 -0.84
N PRO A 361 27.62 14.72 0.27
CA PRO A 361 28.23 15.89 0.89
C PRO A 361 29.44 16.35 0.07
N ALA A 362 29.48 17.65 -0.26
CA ALA A 362 30.66 18.29 -0.80
C ALA A 362 31.74 18.37 0.28
N ILE A 363 32.93 17.86 -0.03
CA ILE A 363 34.15 18.08 0.74
C ILE A 363 34.69 19.46 0.35
N PRO A 364 34.88 20.41 1.29
CA PRO A 364 35.52 21.68 0.97
C PRO A 364 37.04 21.52 0.89
N ASN A 365 37.64 22.17 -0.12
CA ASN A 365 39.07 22.47 -0.20
C ASN A 365 39.44 23.63 0.71
#